data_AF-A0A2G9C3M0-F1
#
_entry.id   AF-A0A2G9C3M0-F1
#
_cell.length_a   1.000
_cell.length_b   1.000
_cell.length_c   1.000
_cell.angle_alpha   90.00
_cell.angle_beta   90.00
_cell.angle_gamma   90.00
#
_symmetry.space_group_name_H-M   'P 1'
#
loop_
_entity.id
_entity.type
_entity.pdbx_description
1 polymer ?
#
loop_
_entity_poly.entity_id
_entity_poly.type
_entity_poly.pdbx_seq_one_letter_code
_entity_poly.pdbx_strand_id
1 'polypeptide(L)'
;MLRDTGAPITADPNRDSTRDGVTADATVLVEGLVPGARWHYSMDGTTWFEGKDGRVEPGFFDDGDGAKVVHVQQAIEGGASPSPIQTLSFVLDTEPPAPAGIRLVNDTGVDTTDRVTADPRLVLDLAPGATWTYTFDTGRAGTVVGGNTIPAFELPDGTRTVEIIQYDGAGNSTATRLTFELDRTRPSMLSATLLNDTGASATDGVTRDGTIQVSGLTPGCRWQYRIDNGSWRDGDDSMRIETAALGKDGYMHVDITQVDRAGNRSEEVIVRLELDREAHAPTLRLKHDTGSSDSDYVTADPALALSGLERGATWELLGSGGLHASGTSADTLPTPSMSSDILRMRVRQTDLAGNVSDYALPLQAFVTSEDEANARQPVLRPAAGPVLSGTSGQDDFVWTANANGTASYLTNYRRDQNDVLDLSAVLTVGPGKTIRDVVTKDLRAGGIMGVELLWKADDGRDTMVALWNVAATDTILIRTSDGLHVL
;
A
#
# COMPACT_ATOMS: atom_id res chain seq x y z
N MET A 1 -43.56 9.72 -65.04
CA MET A 1 -43.05 8.91 -63.92
C MET A 1 -43.44 9.62 -62.64
N LEU A 2 -43.63 8.88 -61.57
CA LEU A 2 -43.96 9.43 -60.25
C LEU A 2 -42.76 9.16 -59.34
N ARG A 3 -42.31 10.15 -58.57
CA ARG A 3 -41.20 10.04 -57.60
C ARG A 3 -41.57 10.74 -56.30
N ASP A 4 -41.09 10.21 -55.19
CA ASP A 4 -41.03 10.95 -53.93
C ASP A 4 -39.92 12.02 -53.99
N THR A 5 -39.92 12.91 -53.00
CA THR A 5 -38.94 13.98 -52.88
C THR A 5 -37.65 13.54 -52.18
N GLY A 6 -37.71 12.43 -51.41
CA GLY A 6 -36.61 11.81 -50.67
C GLY A 6 -35.94 12.70 -49.61
N ALA A 7 -35.07 12.10 -48.79
CA ALA A 7 -34.26 12.80 -47.81
C ALA A 7 -33.21 13.73 -48.49
N PRO A 8 -32.82 14.84 -47.85
CA PRO A 8 -31.73 15.69 -48.34
C PRO A 8 -30.40 14.92 -48.42
N ILE A 9 -29.52 15.27 -49.36
CA ILE A 9 -28.23 14.59 -49.61
C ILE A 9 -27.34 14.48 -48.35
N THR A 10 -27.52 15.38 -47.37
CA THR A 10 -26.82 15.33 -46.08
C THR A 10 -27.28 14.19 -45.18
N ALA A 11 -28.56 13.83 -45.26
CA ALA A 11 -29.20 12.72 -44.55
C ALA A 11 -29.05 11.39 -45.31
N ASP A 12 -29.01 11.47 -46.64
CA ASP A 12 -28.81 10.33 -47.52
C ASP A 12 -27.80 10.66 -48.64
N PRO A 13 -26.50 10.49 -48.38
CA PRO A 13 -25.44 10.74 -49.35
C PRO A 13 -25.54 9.86 -50.60
N ASN A 14 -26.20 8.70 -50.49
CA ASN A 14 -26.32 7.72 -51.56
C ASN A 14 -27.57 7.94 -52.43
N ARG A 15 -28.52 8.77 -51.96
CA ARG A 15 -29.81 9.07 -52.59
C ARG A 15 -30.74 7.84 -52.71
N ASP A 16 -30.55 6.85 -51.85
CA ASP A 16 -31.38 5.66 -51.74
C ASP A 16 -32.83 6.00 -51.33
N SER A 17 -33.05 7.04 -50.52
CA SER A 17 -34.35 7.55 -50.05
C SER A 17 -35.21 8.18 -51.15
N THR A 18 -34.65 8.42 -52.35
CA THR A 18 -35.45 8.94 -53.48
C THR A 18 -36.11 7.80 -54.29
N ARG A 19 -36.00 6.56 -53.78
CA ARG A 19 -36.38 5.32 -54.47
C ARG A 19 -36.89 4.23 -53.55
N ASP A 20 -36.89 4.42 -52.23
CA ASP A 20 -37.37 3.44 -51.26
C ASP A 20 -38.89 3.55 -51.02
N GLY A 21 -39.51 4.64 -51.50
CA GLY A 21 -40.94 4.87 -51.37
C GLY A 21 -41.34 5.31 -49.96
N VAL A 22 -40.42 5.89 -49.18
CA VAL A 22 -40.67 6.45 -47.85
C VAL A 22 -40.30 7.93 -47.87
N THR A 23 -41.19 8.82 -47.41
CA THR A 23 -40.98 10.27 -47.52
C THR A 23 -41.60 11.03 -46.37
N ALA A 24 -40.94 12.12 -45.96
CA ALA A 24 -41.48 13.11 -45.03
C ALA A 24 -42.39 14.16 -45.72
N ASP A 25 -42.41 14.18 -47.05
CA ASP A 25 -43.22 15.10 -47.85
C ASP A 25 -44.07 14.30 -48.86
N ALA A 26 -45.39 14.42 -48.71
CA ALA A 26 -46.37 13.74 -49.56
C ALA A 26 -46.54 14.38 -50.96
N THR A 27 -45.71 15.35 -51.33
CA THR A 27 -45.71 15.93 -52.67
C THR A 27 -45.39 14.88 -53.73
N VAL A 28 -46.27 14.72 -54.73
CA VAL A 28 -46.01 13.82 -55.87
C VAL A 28 -45.82 14.62 -57.16
N LEU A 29 -44.66 14.44 -57.80
CA LEU A 29 -44.35 15.03 -59.10
C LEU A 29 -44.84 14.13 -60.24
N VAL A 30 -45.58 14.73 -61.18
CA VAL A 30 -46.16 14.06 -62.34
C VAL A 30 -45.41 14.45 -63.60
N GLU A 31 -44.51 13.57 -64.04
CA GLU A 31 -43.68 13.80 -65.22
C GLU A 31 -44.20 13.08 -66.48
N GLY A 32 -43.89 13.62 -67.66
CA GLY A 32 -44.26 13.01 -68.95
C GLY A 32 -45.66 13.37 -69.42
N LEU A 33 -46.18 14.52 -68.99
CA LEU A 33 -47.43 15.09 -69.49
C LEU A 33 -47.25 15.56 -70.94
N VAL A 34 -48.14 15.13 -71.82
CA VAL A 34 -48.14 15.53 -73.23
C VAL A 34 -48.58 16.99 -73.32
N PRO A 35 -47.89 17.85 -74.11
CA PRO A 35 -48.30 19.24 -74.28
C PRO A 35 -49.76 19.35 -74.74
N GLY A 36 -50.58 20.10 -74.01
CA GLY A 36 -52.00 20.29 -74.29
C GLY A 36 -52.93 19.18 -73.78
N ALA A 37 -52.41 18.13 -73.12
CA ALA A 37 -53.24 17.15 -72.45
C ALA A 37 -53.75 17.67 -71.09
N ARG A 38 -54.98 17.28 -70.73
CA ARG A 38 -55.47 17.39 -69.35
C ARG A 38 -55.08 16.13 -68.59
N TRP A 39 -54.73 16.26 -67.33
CA TRP A 39 -54.41 15.12 -66.49
C TRP A 39 -55.21 15.14 -65.20
N HIS A 40 -55.44 13.95 -64.66
CA HIS A 40 -56.24 13.75 -63.46
C HIS A 40 -55.53 12.82 -62.50
N TYR A 41 -55.83 12.97 -61.22
CA TYR A 41 -55.32 12.12 -60.15
C TYR A 41 -56.44 11.68 -59.21
N SER A 42 -56.22 10.56 -58.51
CA SER A 42 -57.22 9.87 -57.69
C SER A 42 -56.55 9.02 -56.61
N MET A 43 -57.15 8.91 -55.42
CA MET A 43 -56.69 7.97 -54.36
C MET A 43 -57.36 6.59 -54.46
N ASP A 44 -58.60 6.53 -54.94
CA ASP A 44 -59.43 5.31 -54.99
C ASP A 44 -59.48 4.67 -56.39
N GLY A 45 -58.94 5.37 -57.40
CA GLY A 45 -59.03 4.99 -58.81
C GLY A 45 -60.40 5.23 -59.44
N THR A 46 -61.36 5.78 -58.67
CA THR A 46 -62.75 5.98 -59.08
C THR A 46 -63.19 7.44 -59.06
N THR A 47 -62.68 8.24 -58.13
CA THR A 47 -62.95 9.67 -57.96
C THR A 47 -61.75 10.47 -58.45
N TRP A 48 -61.93 11.26 -59.51
CA TRP A 48 -60.83 11.92 -60.23
C TRP A 48 -60.88 13.44 -60.07
N PHE A 49 -59.71 14.03 -59.80
CA PHE A 49 -59.49 15.47 -59.66
C PHE A 49 -58.59 15.96 -60.80
N GLU A 50 -58.88 17.14 -61.37
CA GLU A 50 -58.05 17.72 -62.43
C GLU A 50 -56.74 18.27 -61.84
N GLY A 51 -55.62 17.85 -62.43
CA GLY A 51 -54.29 18.22 -62.02
C GLY A 51 -53.82 19.56 -62.57
N LYS A 52 -52.93 20.23 -61.82
CA LYS A 52 -52.31 21.51 -62.19
C LYS A 52 -50.79 21.42 -62.01
N ASP A 53 -50.04 22.09 -62.88
CA ASP A 53 -48.58 22.28 -62.79
C ASP A 53 -47.74 21.00 -62.64
N GLY A 54 -48.30 19.84 -63.00
CA GLY A 54 -47.61 18.55 -62.90
C GLY A 54 -47.30 18.12 -61.47
N ARG A 55 -48.09 18.56 -60.48
CA ARG A 55 -47.89 18.26 -59.06
C ARG A 55 -49.21 17.85 -58.39
N VAL A 56 -49.14 16.86 -57.51
CA VAL A 56 -50.18 16.57 -56.52
C VAL A 56 -49.70 17.11 -55.19
N GLU A 57 -50.48 18.01 -54.59
CA GLU A 57 -50.10 18.68 -53.34
C GLU A 57 -50.29 17.76 -52.12
N PRO A 58 -49.48 17.93 -51.06
CA PRO A 58 -49.56 17.10 -49.86
C PRO A 58 -50.96 17.00 -49.25
N GLY A 59 -51.71 18.12 -49.22
CA GLY A 59 -53.07 18.16 -48.65
C GLY A 59 -54.13 17.39 -49.43
N PHE A 60 -53.78 16.76 -50.55
CA PHE A 60 -54.63 15.76 -51.20
C PHE A 60 -54.65 14.43 -50.43
N PHE A 61 -53.56 14.13 -49.74
CA PHE A 61 -53.44 12.98 -48.86
C PHE A 61 -53.90 13.42 -47.46
N ASP A 62 -54.57 12.53 -46.72
CA ASP A 62 -54.88 12.79 -45.31
C ASP A 62 -53.58 13.07 -44.53
N ASP A 63 -53.62 13.98 -43.55
CA ASP A 63 -52.46 14.46 -42.76
C ASP A 63 -51.78 13.38 -41.88
N GLY A 64 -52.30 12.15 -41.84
CA GLY A 64 -51.75 11.07 -41.04
C GLY A 64 -50.65 10.29 -41.75
N ASP A 65 -49.64 9.85 -41.02
CA ASP A 65 -48.60 8.96 -41.53
C ASP A 65 -49.15 7.60 -41.98
N GLY A 66 -48.37 6.89 -42.79
CA GLY A 66 -48.65 5.54 -43.28
C GLY A 66 -48.73 5.44 -44.81
N ALA A 67 -49.23 4.31 -45.28
CA ALA A 67 -49.28 4.00 -46.70
C ALA A 67 -50.23 4.95 -47.46
N LYS A 68 -49.70 5.55 -48.52
CA LYS A 68 -50.39 6.43 -49.46
C LYS A 68 -50.38 5.82 -50.86
N VAL A 69 -51.39 6.15 -51.63
CA VAL A 69 -51.50 5.75 -53.03
C VAL A 69 -52.06 6.89 -53.86
N VAL A 70 -51.50 7.07 -55.05
CA VAL A 70 -52.06 7.97 -56.06
C VAL A 70 -52.06 7.32 -57.42
N HIS A 71 -53.19 7.42 -58.09
CA HIS A 71 -53.43 7.02 -59.46
C HIS A 71 -53.42 8.26 -60.34
N VAL A 72 -52.74 8.21 -61.48
CA VAL A 72 -52.65 9.32 -62.44
C VAL A 72 -52.95 8.84 -63.85
N GLN A 73 -53.73 9.63 -64.60
CA GLN A 73 -53.98 9.43 -66.02
C GLN A 73 -54.04 10.78 -66.75
N GLN A 74 -53.75 10.79 -68.05
CA GLN A 74 -53.88 11.97 -68.91
C GLN A 74 -54.73 11.68 -70.14
N ALA A 75 -55.41 12.69 -70.66
CA ALA A 75 -56.24 12.60 -71.85
C ALA A 75 -56.00 13.80 -72.78
N ILE A 76 -55.95 13.53 -74.08
CA ILE A 76 -55.89 14.57 -75.12
C ILE A 76 -57.33 14.87 -75.55
N GLU A 77 -57.64 16.16 -75.70
CA GLU A 77 -58.95 16.60 -76.16
C GLU A 77 -59.22 16.07 -77.59
N GLY A 78 -60.28 15.26 -77.74
CA GLY A 78 -60.63 14.57 -79.00
C GLY A 78 -60.01 13.19 -79.21
N GLY A 79 -59.24 12.65 -78.26
CA GLY A 79 -58.69 11.29 -78.29
C GLY A 79 -59.67 10.20 -77.81
N ALA A 80 -59.41 8.93 -78.19
CA ALA A 80 -60.36 7.83 -78.00
C ALA A 80 -60.37 7.16 -76.61
N SER A 81 -59.48 7.49 -75.68
CA SER A 81 -59.51 7.08 -74.26
C SER A 81 -58.37 7.76 -73.48
N PRO A 82 -58.45 7.87 -72.14
CA PRO A 82 -57.32 8.28 -71.31
C PRO A 82 -56.11 7.34 -71.48
N SER A 83 -54.92 7.82 -71.10
CA SER A 83 -53.73 6.97 -70.96
C SER A 83 -53.97 5.84 -69.95
N PRO A 84 -53.20 4.74 -69.99
CA PRO A 84 -53.18 3.77 -68.90
C PRO A 84 -52.94 4.47 -67.56
N ILE A 85 -53.64 4.01 -66.52
CA ILE A 85 -53.45 4.51 -65.15
C ILE A 85 -52.04 4.14 -64.68
N GLN A 86 -51.30 5.14 -64.22
CA GLN A 86 -50.07 4.93 -63.46
C GLN A 86 -50.37 5.04 -61.98
N THR A 87 -49.79 4.15 -61.17
CA THR A 87 -49.97 4.13 -59.73
C THR A 87 -48.63 4.33 -59.05
N LEU A 88 -48.58 5.23 -58.07
CA LEU A 88 -47.50 5.32 -57.09
C LEU A 88 -48.05 4.91 -55.73
N SER A 89 -47.33 4.02 -55.05
CA SER A 89 -47.52 3.73 -53.63
C SER A 89 -46.28 4.18 -52.87
N PHE A 90 -46.49 4.87 -51.75
CA PHE A 90 -45.41 5.36 -50.88
C PHE A 90 -45.88 5.34 -49.42
N VAL A 91 -44.96 5.50 -48.47
CA VAL A 91 -45.25 5.67 -47.05
C VAL A 91 -44.93 7.11 -46.68
N LEU A 92 -45.91 7.84 -46.15
CA LEU A 92 -45.68 9.11 -45.51
C LEU A 92 -45.25 8.85 -44.07
N ASP A 93 -44.11 9.39 -43.67
CA ASP A 93 -43.61 9.32 -42.30
C ASP A 93 -43.05 10.70 -41.94
N THR A 94 -43.76 11.41 -41.06
CA THR A 94 -43.43 12.77 -40.64
C THR A 94 -42.86 12.81 -39.22
N GLU A 95 -42.76 11.66 -38.56
CA GLU A 95 -42.28 11.55 -37.18
C GLU A 95 -40.75 11.35 -37.15
N PRO A 96 -39.99 12.22 -36.48
CA PRO A 96 -38.55 12.04 -36.38
C PRO A 96 -38.16 10.86 -35.48
N PRO A 97 -36.97 10.26 -35.70
CA PRO A 97 -36.48 9.22 -34.81
C PRO A 97 -36.26 9.76 -33.40
N ALA A 98 -36.34 8.89 -32.40
CA ALA A 98 -36.03 9.23 -31.02
C ALA A 98 -34.59 9.81 -30.88
N PRO A 99 -34.34 10.68 -29.88
CA PRO A 99 -33.00 11.22 -29.66
C PRO A 99 -31.96 10.12 -29.43
N ALA A 100 -30.81 10.25 -30.09
CA ALA A 100 -29.70 9.32 -29.92
C ALA A 100 -29.13 9.40 -28.50
N GLY A 101 -28.86 8.26 -27.87
CA GLY A 101 -28.06 8.21 -26.65
C GLY A 101 -26.59 8.49 -26.98
N ILE A 102 -25.91 9.34 -26.22
CA ILE A 102 -24.47 9.64 -26.40
C ILE A 102 -23.77 9.43 -25.07
N ARG A 103 -22.68 8.64 -25.06
CA ARG A 103 -21.84 8.47 -23.87
C ARG A 103 -20.36 8.32 -24.22
N LEU A 104 -19.51 8.66 -23.27
CA LEU A 104 -18.09 8.28 -23.28
C LEU A 104 -17.96 6.75 -23.27
N VAL A 105 -16.99 6.23 -24.02
CA VAL A 105 -16.63 4.81 -23.97
C VAL A 105 -16.06 4.50 -22.59
N ASN A 106 -15.15 5.34 -22.10
CA ASN A 106 -14.63 5.33 -20.74
C ASN A 106 -14.65 6.76 -20.21
N ASP A 107 -15.31 6.98 -19.08
CA ASP A 107 -15.05 8.17 -18.28
C ASP A 107 -13.87 7.86 -17.36
N THR A 108 -12.67 8.18 -17.83
CA THR A 108 -11.41 7.75 -17.18
C THR A 108 -11.09 8.55 -15.92
N GLY A 109 -11.86 9.60 -15.64
CA GLY A 109 -11.69 10.45 -14.49
C GLY A 109 -11.86 9.75 -13.15
N VAL A 110 -11.50 10.47 -12.09
CA VAL A 110 -11.67 9.97 -10.72
C VAL A 110 -13.16 9.86 -10.35
N ASP A 111 -13.99 10.75 -10.87
CA ASP A 111 -15.45 10.67 -10.78
C ASP A 111 -15.99 10.12 -12.10
N THR A 112 -16.69 8.98 -12.05
CA THR A 112 -17.19 8.30 -13.25
C THR A 112 -18.44 8.95 -13.85
N THR A 113 -18.85 10.12 -13.35
CA THR A 113 -20.09 10.79 -13.74
C THR A 113 -19.90 12.27 -14.11
N ASP A 114 -18.70 12.82 -13.92
CA ASP A 114 -18.41 14.23 -14.17
C ASP A 114 -18.03 14.53 -15.63
N ARG A 115 -17.79 13.48 -16.45
CA ARG A 115 -17.40 13.57 -17.86
C ARG A 115 -16.07 14.29 -18.06
N VAL A 116 -15.15 14.16 -17.12
CA VAL A 116 -13.76 14.62 -17.23
C VAL A 116 -12.88 13.41 -17.56
N THR A 117 -12.33 13.38 -18.77
CA THR A 117 -11.66 12.17 -19.27
C THR A 117 -10.42 12.44 -20.12
N ALA A 118 -9.51 11.47 -20.15
CA ALA A 118 -8.40 11.37 -21.10
C ALA A 118 -8.78 10.58 -22.37
N ASP A 119 -9.95 9.94 -22.42
CA ASP A 119 -10.42 9.12 -23.54
C ASP A 119 -11.57 9.83 -24.29
N PRO A 120 -11.32 10.39 -25.49
CA PRO A 120 -12.33 11.14 -26.23
C PRO A 120 -13.37 10.26 -26.91
N ARG A 121 -13.25 8.93 -26.83
CA ARG A 121 -14.09 8.03 -27.64
C ARG A 121 -15.53 8.07 -27.16
N LEU A 122 -16.44 8.19 -28.12
CA LEU A 122 -17.87 8.20 -27.90
C LEU A 122 -18.53 6.98 -28.55
N VAL A 123 -19.60 6.51 -27.91
CA VAL A 123 -20.49 5.50 -28.46
C VAL A 123 -21.92 5.99 -28.40
N LEU A 124 -22.66 5.69 -29.45
CA LEU A 124 -24.01 6.13 -29.69
C LEU A 124 -25.00 4.98 -29.52
N ASP A 125 -26.18 5.31 -29.01
CA ASP A 125 -27.38 4.46 -29.07
C ASP A 125 -28.33 5.09 -30.09
N LEU A 126 -28.48 4.43 -31.23
CA LEU A 126 -29.07 4.97 -32.45
C LEU A 126 -30.36 4.21 -32.76
N ALA A 127 -31.39 4.91 -33.25
CA ALA A 127 -32.55 4.25 -33.84
C ALA A 127 -32.15 3.23 -34.94
N PRO A 128 -32.83 2.07 -35.05
CA PRO A 128 -32.52 1.05 -36.05
C PRO A 128 -32.55 1.60 -37.48
N GLY A 129 -31.54 1.27 -38.28
CA GLY A 129 -31.48 1.65 -39.71
C GLY A 129 -31.18 3.13 -39.98
N ALA A 130 -30.94 3.92 -38.94
CA ALA A 130 -30.74 5.36 -39.09
C ALA A 130 -29.35 5.74 -39.62
N THR A 131 -29.31 6.77 -40.45
CA THR A 131 -28.09 7.47 -40.86
C THR A 131 -27.83 8.62 -39.89
N TRP A 132 -26.59 9.02 -39.68
CA TRP A 132 -26.30 10.11 -38.74
C TRP A 132 -25.09 10.94 -39.13
N THR A 133 -25.05 12.16 -38.62
CA THR A 133 -23.94 13.10 -38.75
C THR A 133 -23.46 13.54 -37.38
N TYR A 134 -22.22 14.00 -37.32
CA TYR A 134 -21.67 14.64 -36.13
C TYR A 134 -21.03 15.96 -36.48
N THR A 135 -21.07 16.91 -35.53
CA THR A 135 -20.33 18.17 -35.58
C THR A 135 -19.77 18.48 -34.21
N PHE A 136 -18.45 18.64 -34.10
CA PHE A 136 -17.79 19.12 -32.89
C PHE A 136 -17.71 20.65 -32.87
N ASP A 137 -17.61 21.21 -31.67
CA ASP A 137 -17.29 22.62 -31.39
C ASP A 137 -16.03 23.14 -32.13
N THR A 138 -15.11 22.24 -32.44
CA THR A 138 -13.91 22.52 -33.24
C THR A 138 -14.18 22.71 -34.75
N GLY A 139 -15.44 22.58 -35.18
CA GLY A 139 -15.85 22.62 -36.59
C GLY A 139 -15.65 21.29 -37.33
N ARG A 140 -15.11 20.28 -36.66
CA ARG A 140 -14.92 18.96 -37.26
C ARG A 140 -16.25 18.23 -37.38
N ALA A 141 -16.61 17.86 -38.60
CA ALA A 141 -17.88 17.21 -38.90
C ALA A 141 -17.68 16.00 -39.83
N GLY A 142 -18.70 15.14 -39.89
CA GLY A 142 -18.74 14.01 -40.81
C GLY A 142 -20.11 13.34 -40.85
N THR A 143 -20.37 12.63 -41.94
CA THR A 143 -21.53 11.75 -42.10
C THR A 143 -21.07 10.31 -41.95
N VAL A 144 -21.83 9.51 -41.19
CA VAL A 144 -21.54 8.10 -40.97
C VAL A 144 -22.77 7.27 -41.36
N VAL A 145 -22.54 6.30 -42.24
CA VAL A 145 -23.56 5.37 -42.71
C VAL A 145 -23.28 4.01 -42.07
N GLY A 146 -24.13 3.62 -41.11
CA GLY A 146 -23.96 2.41 -40.30
C GLY A 146 -22.88 2.52 -39.21
N GLY A 147 -22.97 1.66 -38.20
CA GLY A 147 -22.13 1.73 -37.00
C GLY A 147 -22.58 2.82 -36.01
N ASN A 148 -22.01 2.80 -34.81
CA ASN A 148 -22.43 3.66 -33.68
C ASN A 148 -21.27 4.36 -32.97
N THR A 149 -20.14 4.52 -33.65
CA THR A 149 -18.94 5.17 -33.13
C THR A 149 -18.48 6.27 -34.06
N ILE A 150 -17.94 7.34 -33.50
CA ILE A 150 -17.31 8.41 -34.29
C ILE A 150 -15.93 7.93 -34.76
N PRO A 151 -15.56 8.14 -36.04
CA PRO A 151 -14.23 7.83 -36.55
C PRO A 151 -13.13 8.45 -35.68
N ALA A 152 -12.03 7.72 -35.47
CA ALA A 152 -10.95 8.18 -34.60
C ALA A 152 -10.24 9.39 -35.19
N PHE A 153 -9.97 10.38 -34.33
CA PHE A 153 -9.18 11.53 -34.71
C PHE A 153 -8.66 12.37 -33.54
N GLU A 154 -7.68 13.22 -33.84
CA GLU A 154 -7.14 14.20 -32.89
C GLU A 154 -8.15 15.28 -32.54
N LEU A 155 -8.63 15.22 -31.30
CA LEU A 155 -9.45 16.24 -30.67
C LEU A 155 -8.58 16.93 -29.60
N PRO A 156 -8.37 18.26 -29.68
CA PRO A 156 -7.53 18.98 -28.71
C PRO A 156 -8.14 18.94 -27.31
N ASP A 157 -7.30 19.01 -26.28
CA ASP A 157 -7.73 19.07 -24.88
C ASP A 157 -8.56 20.34 -24.57
N GLY A 158 -9.39 20.30 -23.53
CA GLY A 158 -10.34 21.32 -23.09
C GLY A 158 -11.79 20.85 -23.13
N THR A 159 -12.73 21.76 -22.83
CA THR A 159 -14.16 21.48 -22.97
C THR A 159 -14.52 21.22 -24.42
N ARG A 160 -15.22 20.12 -24.68
CA ARG A 160 -15.67 19.68 -26.01
C ARG A 160 -17.15 19.43 -26.01
N THR A 161 -17.79 19.86 -27.10
CA THR A 161 -19.21 19.60 -27.33
C THR A 161 -19.36 18.96 -28.70
N VAL A 162 -20.05 17.84 -28.74
CA VAL A 162 -20.46 17.21 -30.00
C VAL A 162 -21.97 17.33 -30.13
N GLU A 163 -22.40 17.66 -31.34
CA GLU A 163 -23.77 17.50 -31.80
C GLU A 163 -23.85 16.29 -32.71
N ILE A 164 -24.84 15.43 -32.46
CA ILE A 164 -25.21 14.31 -33.31
C ILE A 164 -26.59 14.61 -33.88
N ILE A 165 -26.72 14.52 -35.20
CA ILE A 165 -28.02 14.57 -35.88
C ILE A 165 -28.26 13.21 -36.49
N GLN A 166 -29.33 12.55 -36.05
CA GLN A 166 -29.77 11.27 -36.59
C GLN A 166 -30.94 11.48 -37.56
N TYR A 167 -30.97 10.68 -38.63
CA TYR A 167 -31.99 10.68 -39.67
C TYR A 167 -32.64 9.30 -39.80
N ASP A 168 -33.96 9.25 -39.99
CA ASP A 168 -34.68 8.03 -40.37
C ASP A 168 -34.71 7.83 -41.91
N GLY A 169 -35.46 6.83 -42.38
CA GLY A 169 -35.60 6.54 -43.81
C GLY A 169 -36.37 7.60 -44.60
N ALA A 170 -37.31 8.30 -43.95
CA ALA A 170 -38.07 9.40 -44.56
C ALA A 170 -37.27 10.72 -44.66
N GLY A 171 -36.15 10.79 -43.93
CA GLY A 171 -35.30 11.98 -43.83
C GLY A 171 -35.68 12.92 -42.68
N ASN A 172 -36.58 12.53 -41.78
CA ASN A 172 -36.83 13.29 -40.56
C ASN A 172 -35.59 13.21 -39.65
N SER A 173 -35.40 14.20 -38.79
CA SER A 173 -34.17 14.28 -38.00
C SER A 173 -34.35 14.75 -36.57
N THR A 174 -33.49 14.25 -35.68
CA THR A 174 -33.40 14.66 -34.29
C THR A 174 -31.95 14.94 -33.92
N ALA A 175 -31.71 16.07 -33.25
CA ALA A 175 -30.39 16.49 -32.77
C ALA A 175 -30.21 16.23 -31.28
N THR A 176 -29.04 15.70 -30.88
CA THR A 176 -28.63 15.52 -29.48
C THR A 176 -27.23 16.04 -29.26
N ARG A 177 -26.94 16.59 -28.07
CA ARG A 177 -25.61 17.13 -27.74
C ARG A 177 -25.03 16.47 -26.48
N LEU A 178 -23.72 16.29 -26.48
CA LEU A 178 -22.95 15.90 -25.30
C LEU A 178 -21.77 16.86 -25.12
N THR A 179 -21.62 17.37 -23.90
CA THR A 179 -20.44 18.14 -23.48
C THR A 179 -19.64 17.33 -22.47
N PHE A 180 -18.31 17.33 -22.63
CA PHE A 180 -17.34 16.68 -21.76
C PHE A 180 -16.04 17.52 -21.70
N GLU A 181 -15.18 17.26 -20.71
CA GLU A 181 -13.86 17.86 -20.62
C GLU A 181 -12.80 16.81 -20.98
N LEU A 182 -11.97 17.13 -21.98
CA LEU A 182 -10.90 16.26 -22.43
C LEU A 182 -9.57 16.77 -21.90
N ASP A 183 -8.89 15.96 -21.11
CA ASP A 183 -7.57 16.29 -20.59
C ASP A 183 -6.67 15.05 -20.65
N ARG A 184 -5.60 15.14 -21.45
CA ARG A 184 -4.58 14.11 -21.61
C ARG A 184 -3.23 14.56 -21.04
N THR A 185 -3.21 15.72 -20.37
CA THR A 185 -2.01 16.32 -19.83
C THR A 185 -1.67 15.64 -18.51
N ARG A 186 -0.58 14.88 -18.49
CA ARG A 186 -0.13 14.23 -17.25
C ARG A 186 0.30 15.28 -16.23
N PRO A 187 -0.03 15.09 -14.94
CA PRO A 187 0.54 15.91 -13.88
C PRO A 187 2.06 15.69 -13.77
N SER A 188 2.76 16.69 -13.23
CA SER A 188 4.21 16.62 -12.99
C SER A 188 4.59 15.44 -12.08
N MET A 189 5.83 14.97 -12.18
CA MET A 189 6.37 13.98 -11.24
C MET A 189 6.41 14.53 -9.81
N LEU A 190 6.12 13.67 -8.82
CA LEU A 190 6.29 14.01 -7.40
C LEU A 190 7.78 14.00 -7.01
N SER A 191 8.09 14.43 -5.78
CA SER A 191 9.36 14.14 -5.13
C SER A 191 9.10 13.38 -3.84
N ALA A 192 9.92 12.38 -3.54
CA ALA A 192 9.81 11.59 -2.32
C ALA A 192 11.18 11.19 -1.78
N THR A 193 11.39 11.33 -0.47
CA THR A 193 12.63 10.96 0.24
C THR A 193 12.30 10.45 1.63
N LEU A 194 13.21 9.68 2.24
CA LEU A 194 13.14 9.46 3.68
C LEU A 194 13.16 10.81 4.40
N LEU A 195 12.28 10.95 5.39
CA LEU A 195 12.22 12.14 6.23
C LEU A 195 13.46 12.21 7.13
N ASN A 196 13.79 11.08 7.75
CA ASN A 196 14.99 10.89 8.56
C ASN A 196 15.64 9.58 8.13
N ASP A 197 16.83 9.66 7.56
CA ASP A 197 17.70 8.49 7.42
C ASP A 197 18.53 8.40 8.71
N THR A 198 18.13 7.49 9.60
CA THR A 198 18.55 7.48 11.01
C THR A 198 19.83 6.70 11.29
N GLY A 199 20.35 6.01 10.27
CA GLY A 199 21.53 5.17 10.35
C GLY A 199 22.86 5.90 10.41
N ALA A 200 23.93 5.12 10.28
CA ALA A 200 25.31 5.63 10.28
C ALA A 200 25.61 6.56 9.08
N SER A 201 24.87 6.39 7.98
CA SER A 201 24.87 7.29 6.83
C SER A 201 23.52 7.97 6.71
N ALA A 202 23.52 9.26 6.38
CA ALA A 202 22.29 10.02 6.19
C ALA A 202 21.66 9.85 4.80
N THR A 203 22.19 8.94 3.98
CA THR A 203 21.81 8.80 2.55
C THR A 203 21.88 7.38 1.99
N ASP A 204 22.15 6.35 2.80
CA ASP A 204 22.22 4.97 2.31
C ASP A 204 20.87 4.24 2.37
N GLY A 205 19.86 4.84 3.02
CA GLY A 205 18.52 4.30 3.15
C GLY A 205 18.39 3.17 4.17
N VAL A 206 19.38 2.97 5.04
CA VAL A 206 19.33 2.01 6.15
C VAL A 206 18.87 2.75 7.40
N THR A 207 17.62 2.52 7.81
CA THR A 207 16.96 3.39 8.80
C THR A 207 16.03 2.62 9.72
N ARG A 208 15.89 3.10 10.96
CA ARG A 208 14.81 2.71 11.89
C ARG A 208 13.54 3.55 11.77
N ASP A 209 13.62 4.65 11.03
CA ASP A 209 12.49 5.51 10.68
C ASP A 209 12.25 5.45 9.18
N GLY A 210 11.28 4.62 8.77
CA GLY A 210 10.87 4.48 7.38
C GLY A 210 9.91 5.57 6.90
N THR A 211 9.72 6.65 7.65
CA THR A 211 8.78 7.71 7.26
C THR A 211 9.27 8.40 5.98
N ILE A 212 8.46 8.37 4.92
CA ILE A 212 8.77 9.00 3.63
C ILE A 212 7.99 10.31 3.54
N GLN A 213 8.68 11.40 3.23
CA GLN A 213 8.07 12.68 2.89
C GLN A 213 7.84 12.75 1.38
N VAL A 214 6.61 13.06 0.99
CA VAL A 214 6.19 13.30 -0.40
C VAL A 214 5.97 14.80 -0.60
N SER A 215 6.24 15.31 -1.81
CA SER A 215 6.05 16.72 -2.16
C SER A 215 5.83 16.91 -3.66
N GLY A 216 5.37 18.10 -4.07
CA GLY A 216 5.10 18.40 -5.48
C GLY A 216 3.74 17.95 -5.99
N LEU A 217 2.75 17.76 -5.10
CA LEU A 217 1.37 17.47 -5.50
C LEU A 217 0.80 18.62 -6.33
N THR A 218 0.38 18.31 -7.55
CA THR A 218 -0.25 19.27 -8.45
C THR A 218 -1.67 19.58 -7.94
N PRO A 219 -2.10 20.85 -7.89
CA PRO A 219 -3.45 21.19 -7.43
C PRO A 219 -4.54 20.41 -8.18
N GLY A 220 -5.50 19.86 -7.44
CA GLY A 220 -6.59 19.06 -8.00
C GLY A 220 -6.24 17.59 -8.30
N CYS A 221 -4.97 17.18 -8.11
CA CYS A 221 -4.57 15.78 -8.17
C CYS A 221 -4.70 15.10 -6.80
N ARG A 222 -4.80 13.77 -6.82
CA ARG A 222 -4.56 12.92 -5.65
C ARG A 222 -3.26 12.16 -5.84
N TRP A 223 -2.56 11.82 -4.76
CA TRP A 223 -1.38 10.98 -4.83
C TRP A 223 -1.65 9.59 -4.28
N GLN A 224 -0.86 8.63 -4.76
CA GLN A 224 -0.97 7.23 -4.41
C GLN A 224 0.42 6.63 -4.23
N TYR A 225 0.49 5.57 -3.44
CA TYR A 225 1.71 4.79 -3.28
C TYR A 225 1.42 3.30 -3.24
N ARG A 226 2.42 2.47 -3.52
CA ARG A 226 2.41 1.03 -3.27
C ARG A 226 3.75 0.57 -2.73
N ILE A 227 3.74 -0.51 -1.97
CA ILE A 227 4.93 -1.13 -1.37
C ILE A 227 5.15 -2.48 -2.05
N ASP A 228 6.36 -2.74 -2.50
CA ASP A 228 6.79 -4.01 -3.13
C ASP A 228 5.82 -4.57 -4.18
N ASN A 229 5.41 -3.74 -5.15
CA ASN A 229 4.45 -4.08 -6.20
C ASN A 229 3.05 -4.52 -5.69
N GLY A 230 2.70 -4.19 -4.46
CA GLY A 230 1.37 -4.41 -3.91
C GLY A 230 0.29 -3.50 -4.52
N SER A 231 -0.91 -3.53 -3.94
CA SER A 231 -2.01 -2.67 -4.37
C SER A 231 -1.70 -1.19 -4.11
N TRP A 232 -2.13 -0.34 -5.04
CA TRP A 232 -2.12 1.11 -4.86
C TRP A 232 -3.00 1.51 -3.67
N ARG A 233 -2.47 2.40 -2.84
CA ARG A 233 -3.15 3.03 -1.71
C ARG A 233 -3.19 4.53 -1.96
N ASP A 234 -4.30 5.17 -1.61
CA ASP A 234 -4.38 6.62 -1.63
C ASP A 234 -3.54 7.19 -0.49
N GLY A 235 -2.77 8.23 -0.81
CA GLY A 235 -2.10 9.03 0.19
C GLY A 235 -3.03 10.08 0.78
N ASP A 236 -2.67 10.61 1.94
CA ASP A 236 -3.46 11.61 2.65
C ASP A 236 -2.83 13.02 2.58
N ASP A 237 -3.50 13.99 3.21
CA ASP A 237 -3.09 15.39 3.20
C ASP A 237 -1.79 15.66 3.99
N SER A 238 -1.29 14.68 4.77
CA SER A 238 -0.02 14.82 5.48
C SER A 238 1.18 14.79 4.53
N MET A 239 0.97 14.29 3.30
CA MET A 239 2.02 14.06 2.31
C MET A 239 3.15 13.17 2.88
N ARG A 240 2.79 12.21 3.74
CA ARG A 240 3.72 11.26 4.35
C ARG A 240 3.26 9.82 4.15
N ILE A 241 4.23 8.92 4.08
CA ILE A 241 4.01 7.49 4.27
C ILE A 241 4.68 7.13 5.59
N GLU A 242 3.88 6.86 6.61
CA GLU A 242 4.36 6.55 7.95
C GLU A 242 5.07 5.19 8.01
N THR A 243 6.07 5.05 8.89
CA THR A 243 6.82 3.79 9.07
C THR A 243 5.90 2.58 9.28
N ALA A 244 4.80 2.74 10.02
CA ALA A 244 3.85 1.66 10.27
C ALA A 244 3.17 1.13 8.99
N ALA A 245 3.05 1.95 7.93
CA ALA A 245 2.43 1.53 6.67
C ALA A 245 3.30 0.55 5.87
N LEU A 246 4.62 0.55 6.13
CA LEU A 246 5.62 -0.32 5.49
C LEU A 246 5.56 -1.76 5.99
N GLY A 247 5.01 -1.97 7.19
CA GLY A 247 4.75 -3.28 7.75
C GLY A 247 5.97 -3.91 8.42
N LYS A 248 6.76 -4.69 7.68
CA LYS A 248 7.86 -5.50 8.21
C LYS A 248 9.22 -4.89 7.91
N ASP A 249 10.22 -5.33 8.66
CA ASP A 249 11.62 -4.94 8.46
C ASP A 249 12.23 -5.66 7.25
N GLY A 250 13.34 -5.10 6.78
CA GLY A 250 14.11 -5.54 5.63
C GLY A 250 14.07 -4.56 4.46
N TYR A 251 14.67 -4.98 3.34
CA TYR A 251 14.69 -4.22 2.09
C TYR A 251 13.31 -4.14 1.45
N MET A 252 12.95 -2.95 0.99
CA MET A 252 11.72 -2.69 0.25
C MET A 252 11.86 -1.52 -0.72
N HIS A 253 10.89 -1.41 -1.63
CA HIS A 253 10.69 -0.22 -2.45
C HIS A 253 9.27 0.30 -2.38
N VAL A 254 9.14 1.61 -2.47
CA VAL A 254 7.88 2.34 -2.45
C VAL A 254 7.75 3.14 -3.73
N ASP A 255 6.78 2.76 -4.56
CA ASP A 255 6.44 3.48 -5.79
C ASP A 255 5.36 4.49 -5.50
N ILE A 256 5.54 5.73 -5.96
CA ILE A 256 4.69 6.87 -5.62
C ILE A 256 4.33 7.62 -6.92
N THR A 257 3.06 7.94 -7.11
CA THR A 257 2.55 8.65 -8.29
C THR A 257 1.44 9.61 -7.89
N GLN A 258 1.10 10.56 -8.76
CA GLN A 258 -0.15 11.31 -8.66
C GLN A 258 -1.06 11.07 -9.87
N VAL A 259 -2.35 11.30 -9.67
CA VAL A 259 -3.43 11.14 -10.65
C VAL A 259 -4.26 12.42 -10.65
N ASP A 260 -4.46 13.00 -11.83
CA ASP A 260 -5.34 14.17 -12.00
C ASP A 260 -6.83 13.78 -12.05
N ARG A 261 -7.70 14.77 -12.33
CA ARG A 261 -9.14 14.58 -12.39
C ARG A 261 -9.59 13.73 -13.58
N ALA A 262 -8.90 13.82 -14.72
CA ALA A 262 -9.18 13.05 -15.94
C ALA A 262 -8.60 11.62 -15.91
N GLY A 263 -7.85 11.28 -14.87
CA GLY A 263 -7.25 9.97 -14.67
C GLY A 263 -5.84 9.83 -15.24
N ASN A 264 -5.20 10.93 -15.68
CA ASN A 264 -3.82 10.86 -16.15
C ASN A 264 -2.88 10.68 -14.95
N ARG A 265 -1.92 9.75 -15.08
CA ARG A 265 -0.92 9.47 -14.04
C ARG A 265 0.40 10.15 -14.36
N SER A 266 1.07 10.70 -13.35
CA SER A 266 2.45 11.18 -13.46
C SER A 266 3.44 10.04 -13.72
N GLU A 267 4.70 10.38 -13.94
CA GLU A 267 5.80 9.41 -13.77
C GLU A 267 5.88 8.94 -12.31
N GLU A 268 6.34 7.71 -12.09
CA GLU A 268 6.50 7.10 -10.76
C GLU A 268 7.84 7.51 -10.14
N VAL A 269 7.80 7.92 -8.87
CA VAL A 269 8.98 8.07 -8.00
C VAL A 269 9.19 6.76 -7.25
N ILE A 270 10.43 6.26 -7.17
CA ILE A 270 10.75 5.03 -6.46
C ILE A 270 11.73 5.33 -5.32
N VAL A 271 11.28 5.13 -4.07
CA VAL A 271 12.13 5.18 -2.88
C VAL A 271 12.54 3.75 -2.51
N ARG A 272 13.83 3.52 -2.25
CA ARG A 272 14.38 2.25 -1.79
C ARG A 272 14.96 2.45 -0.40
N LEU A 273 14.69 1.52 0.52
CA LEU A 273 15.19 1.55 1.88
C LEU A 273 15.36 0.13 2.45
N GLU A 274 16.13 0.02 3.53
CA GLU A 274 16.19 -1.12 4.45
C GLU A 274 15.67 -0.63 5.80
N LEU A 275 14.46 -1.09 6.19
CA LEU A 275 13.88 -0.77 7.48
C LEU A 275 14.39 -1.77 8.52
N ASP A 276 15.00 -1.29 9.58
CA ASP A 276 15.44 -2.11 10.71
C ASP A 276 15.14 -1.37 12.00
N ARG A 277 14.29 -1.94 12.87
CA ARG A 277 13.83 -1.29 14.10
C ARG A 277 14.39 -1.92 15.37
N GLU A 278 15.26 -2.92 15.24
CA GLU A 278 15.74 -3.70 16.38
C GLU A 278 17.25 -3.89 16.32
N ALA A 279 17.93 -3.61 17.43
CA ALA A 279 19.31 -4.06 17.65
C ALA A 279 19.32 -5.04 18.82
N HIS A 280 19.91 -6.21 18.63
CA HIS A 280 20.02 -7.20 19.68
C HIS A 280 21.22 -6.93 20.60
N ALA A 281 21.10 -7.21 21.90
CA ALA A 281 22.22 -7.04 22.81
C ALA A 281 23.38 -8.00 22.44
N PRO A 282 24.64 -7.53 22.41
CA PRO A 282 25.77 -8.41 22.16
C PRO A 282 26.05 -9.30 23.39
N THR A 283 27.05 -10.18 23.30
CA THR A 283 27.49 -11.04 24.42
C THR A 283 28.89 -10.66 24.87
N LEU A 284 29.05 -10.43 26.17
CA LEU A 284 30.33 -10.13 26.81
C LEU A 284 30.77 -11.27 27.74
N ARG A 285 32.04 -11.67 27.66
CA ARG A 285 32.63 -12.69 28.53
C ARG A 285 34.10 -12.42 28.81
N LEU A 286 34.65 -13.11 29.80
CA LEU A 286 36.10 -13.25 29.92
C LEU A 286 36.64 -13.97 28.69
N LYS A 287 37.77 -13.49 28.16
CA LYS A 287 38.47 -14.16 27.06
C LYS A 287 39.07 -15.47 27.53
N HIS A 288 39.68 -15.43 28.71
CA HIS A 288 40.13 -16.59 29.45
C HIS A 288 39.75 -16.39 30.92
N ASP A 289 39.11 -17.39 31.49
CA ASP A 289 38.95 -17.52 32.93
C ASP A 289 40.07 -18.44 33.41
N THR A 290 41.05 -17.89 34.13
CA THR A 290 42.27 -18.62 34.51
C THR A 290 42.20 -19.11 35.96
N GLY A 291 43.18 -19.89 36.41
CA GLY A 291 43.12 -20.58 37.69
C GLY A 291 42.58 -22.00 37.57
N SER A 292 42.02 -22.51 38.67
CA SER A 292 41.63 -23.93 38.78
C SER A 292 40.26 -24.25 38.15
N SER A 293 39.51 -23.23 37.75
CA SER A 293 38.23 -23.33 37.05
C SER A 293 38.24 -22.39 35.84
N ASP A 294 37.66 -22.83 34.72
CA ASP A 294 37.59 -22.08 33.47
C ASP A 294 36.23 -21.37 33.28
N SER A 295 35.46 -21.31 34.36
CA SER A 295 34.08 -20.83 34.31
C SER A 295 33.56 -20.31 35.65
N ASP A 296 34.46 -19.98 36.59
CA ASP A 296 34.14 -19.44 37.89
C ASP A 296 34.23 -17.91 38.02
N TYR A 297 34.59 -17.24 36.95
CA TYR A 297 34.80 -15.80 36.84
C TYR A 297 35.77 -15.28 37.91
N VAL A 298 36.74 -16.09 38.33
CA VAL A 298 37.86 -15.72 39.20
C VAL A 298 39.15 -15.93 38.43
N THR A 299 39.64 -14.87 37.80
CA THR A 299 40.70 -14.95 36.78
C THR A 299 41.93 -14.12 37.14
N ALA A 300 43.09 -14.47 36.60
CA ALA A 300 44.26 -13.60 36.52
C ALA A 300 44.35 -12.83 35.20
N ASP A 301 43.50 -13.16 34.21
CA ASP A 301 43.40 -12.48 32.92
C ASP A 301 42.11 -11.64 32.82
N PRO A 302 42.19 -10.30 32.96
CA PRO A 302 41.02 -9.42 32.81
C PRO A 302 40.61 -9.20 31.35
N ALA A 303 41.25 -9.86 30.37
CA ALA A 303 40.90 -9.70 28.96
C ALA A 303 39.46 -10.14 28.69
N LEU A 304 38.77 -9.37 27.85
CA LEU A 304 37.36 -9.59 27.50
C LEU A 304 37.22 -10.05 26.05
N ALA A 305 36.14 -10.77 25.78
CA ALA A 305 35.70 -11.11 24.44
C ALA A 305 34.26 -10.66 24.20
N LEU A 306 34.04 -10.03 23.04
CA LEU A 306 32.75 -9.57 22.55
C LEU A 306 32.32 -10.42 21.36
N SER A 307 31.06 -10.83 21.32
CA SER A 307 30.46 -11.51 20.17
C SER A 307 29.00 -11.12 20.00
N GLY A 308 28.37 -11.52 18.89
CA GLY A 308 26.98 -11.17 18.59
C GLY A 308 26.77 -9.73 18.15
N LEU A 309 27.84 -9.05 17.71
CA LEU A 309 27.70 -7.75 17.04
C LEU A 309 27.07 -7.95 15.66
N GLU A 310 26.12 -7.09 15.35
CA GLU A 310 25.51 -7.00 14.04
C GLU A 310 26.52 -6.42 13.02
N ARG A 311 26.30 -6.73 11.75
CA ARG A 311 27.26 -6.37 10.69
C ARG A 311 27.33 -4.86 10.56
N GLY A 312 28.51 -4.29 10.78
CA GLY A 312 28.74 -2.85 10.69
C GLY A 312 28.35 -2.08 11.95
N ALA A 313 27.87 -2.76 13.00
CA ALA A 313 27.54 -2.13 14.26
C ALA A 313 28.77 -1.56 14.98
N THR A 314 28.51 -0.55 15.79
CA THR A 314 29.44 -0.02 16.79
C THR A 314 29.06 -0.53 18.17
N TRP A 315 30.01 -0.57 19.10
CA TRP A 315 29.77 -0.98 20.48
C TRP A 315 30.18 0.12 21.46
N GLU A 316 29.53 0.14 22.61
CA GLU A 316 29.88 0.97 23.76
C GLU A 316 30.05 0.07 24.98
N LEU A 317 31.25 0.10 25.57
CA LEU A 317 31.64 -0.63 26.77
C LEU A 317 31.76 0.35 27.94
N LEU A 318 31.10 0.02 29.04
CA LEU A 318 31.16 0.75 30.30
C LEU A 318 31.62 -0.20 31.41
N GLY A 319 32.49 0.27 32.30
CA GLY A 319 33.06 -0.59 33.34
C GLY A 319 33.54 0.10 34.62
N SER A 320 34.01 -0.74 35.55
CA SER A 320 34.64 -0.33 36.82
C SER A 320 35.70 0.77 36.62
N GLY A 321 35.88 1.62 37.63
CA GLY A 321 36.91 2.68 37.59
C GLY A 321 36.63 3.83 36.60
N GLY A 322 35.42 3.92 36.06
CA GLY A 322 35.06 4.94 35.07
C GLY A 322 35.47 4.59 33.64
N LEU A 323 35.78 3.31 33.37
CA LEU A 323 36.09 2.85 32.02
C LEU A 323 34.90 3.11 31.10
N HIS A 324 35.16 3.86 30.03
CA HIS A 324 34.25 4.07 28.91
C HIS A 324 35.04 3.94 27.62
N ALA A 325 34.65 2.99 26.79
CA ALA A 325 35.26 2.75 25.50
C ALA A 325 34.19 2.47 24.45
N SER A 326 34.53 2.74 23.19
CA SER A 326 33.69 2.40 22.05
C SER A 326 34.55 1.93 20.89
N GLY A 327 33.94 1.23 19.95
CA GLY A 327 34.62 0.73 18.76
C GLY A 327 33.67 0.03 17.80
N THR A 328 34.25 -0.72 16.88
CA THR A 328 33.57 -1.49 15.83
C THR A 328 33.85 -2.99 16.00
N SER A 329 33.20 -3.83 15.20
CA SER A 329 33.47 -5.27 15.16
C SER A 329 34.92 -5.66 14.83
N ALA A 330 35.73 -4.75 14.28
CA ALA A 330 37.15 -4.99 13.99
C ALA A 330 38.08 -4.70 15.19
N ASP A 331 37.58 -3.99 16.20
CA ASP A 331 38.40 -3.53 17.32
C ASP A 331 38.50 -4.59 18.42
N THR A 332 39.70 -4.72 19.01
CA THR A 332 39.88 -5.48 20.24
C THR A 332 39.39 -4.67 21.44
N LEU A 333 38.69 -5.31 22.37
CA LEU A 333 38.29 -4.65 23.61
C LEU A 333 39.52 -4.20 24.42
N PRO A 334 39.47 -3.02 25.06
CA PRO A 334 40.53 -2.57 25.94
C PRO A 334 40.62 -3.48 27.17
N THR A 335 41.84 -3.75 27.62
CA THR A 335 42.07 -4.43 28.90
C THR A 335 41.69 -3.47 30.04
N PRO A 336 40.75 -3.82 30.93
CA PRO A 336 40.35 -2.96 32.04
C PRO A 336 41.53 -2.64 32.97
N SER A 337 41.68 -1.37 33.36
CA SER A 337 42.63 -1.00 34.41
C SER A 337 42.03 -1.25 35.79
N MET A 338 42.82 -1.86 36.67
CA MET A 338 42.34 -2.36 37.95
C MET A 338 42.45 -1.29 39.03
N SER A 339 41.32 -0.83 39.56
CA SER A 339 41.24 -0.05 40.81
C SER A 339 40.59 -0.83 41.97
N SER A 340 40.05 -2.02 41.70
CA SER A 340 39.45 -2.93 42.67
C SER A 340 39.48 -4.36 42.14
N ASP A 341 39.56 -5.34 43.02
CA ASP A 341 39.59 -6.77 42.66
C ASP A 341 38.31 -7.28 41.97
N ILE A 342 37.25 -6.46 41.89
CA ILE A 342 36.00 -6.78 41.17
C ILE A 342 35.92 -6.00 39.86
N LEU A 343 35.91 -6.74 38.76
CA LEU A 343 35.62 -6.25 37.42
C LEU A 343 34.11 -6.28 37.18
N ARG A 344 33.52 -5.13 36.81
CA ARG A 344 32.11 -5.02 36.37
C ARG A 344 32.07 -4.35 35.02
N MET A 345 31.43 -5.00 34.05
CA MET A 345 31.41 -4.54 32.67
C MET A 345 30.02 -4.73 32.09
N ARG A 346 29.59 -3.78 31.26
CA ARG A 346 28.40 -3.92 30.41
C ARG A 346 28.71 -3.35 29.04
N VAL A 347 28.10 -3.93 28.02
CA VAL A 347 28.30 -3.52 26.64
C VAL A 347 26.96 -3.49 25.94
N ARG A 348 26.77 -2.53 25.05
CA ARG A 348 25.63 -2.49 24.11
C ARG A 348 26.16 -2.18 22.72
N GLN A 349 25.34 -2.38 21.72
CA GLN A 349 25.68 -2.01 20.34
C GLN A 349 24.71 -0.99 19.75
N THR A 350 25.18 -0.29 18.74
CA THR A 350 24.37 0.51 17.83
C THR A 350 24.56 -0.04 16.42
N ASP A 351 23.47 -0.48 15.80
CA ASP A 351 23.49 -1.08 14.46
C ASP A 351 23.66 -0.03 13.33
N LEU A 352 23.54 -0.47 12.08
CA LEU A 352 23.64 0.43 10.92
C LEU A 352 22.44 1.36 10.75
N ALA A 353 21.25 0.94 11.19
CA ALA A 353 20.01 1.72 11.15
C ALA A 353 19.90 2.72 12.32
N GLY A 354 20.85 2.69 13.25
CA GLY A 354 20.92 3.56 14.41
C GLY A 354 20.05 3.08 15.58
N ASN A 355 19.62 1.81 15.60
CA ASN A 355 19.01 1.22 16.79
C ASN A 355 20.09 0.96 17.83
N VAL A 356 19.76 1.23 19.09
CA VAL A 356 20.65 0.99 20.22
C VAL A 356 20.09 -0.20 20.99
N SER A 357 20.90 -1.26 21.12
CA SER A 357 20.49 -2.45 21.86
C SER A 357 20.37 -2.15 23.36
N ASP A 358 19.67 -3.03 24.06
CA ASP A 358 19.87 -3.18 25.49
C ASP A 358 21.35 -3.51 25.79
N TYR A 359 21.76 -3.28 27.03
CA TYR A 359 23.04 -3.81 27.47
C TYR A 359 22.98 -5.35 27.49
N ALA A 360 24.06 -5.98 27.03
CA ALA A 360 24.37 -7.37 27.32
C ALA A 360 24.21 -7.66 28.82
N LEU A 361 23.98 -8.93 29.17
CA LEU A 361 24.11 -9.37 30.57
C LEU A 361 25.46 -8.84 31.11
N PRO A 362 25.44 -7.98 32.14
CA PRO A 362 26.66 -7.41 32.68
C PRO A 362 27.59 -8.53 33.14
N LEU A 363 28.85 -8.46 32.71
CA LEU A 363 29.88 -9.38 33.15
C LEU A 363 30.43 -8.90 34.49
N GLN A 364 30.44 -9.78 35.48
CA GLN A 364 31.12 -9.55 36.73
C GLN A 364 32.14 -10.66 37.01
N ALA A 365 33.38 -10.26 37.28
CA ALA A 365 34.47 -11.18 37.55
C ALA A 365 35.34 -10.67 38.71
N PHE A 366 35.98 -11.59 39.41
CA PHE A 366 37.06 -11.28 40.32
C PHE A 366 38.38 -11.42 39.59
N VAL A 367 39.25 -10.42 39.69
CA VAL A 367 40.55 -10.42 39.02
C VAL A 367 41.65 -10.39 40.08
N THR A 368 42.55 -11.37 40.05
CA THR A 368 43.61 -11.55 41.05
C THR A 368 44.88 -12.19 40.49
N SER A 369 45.83 -12.56 41.34
CA SER A 369 46.98 -13.37 40.95
C SER A 369 46.57 -14.82 40.66
N GLU A 370 47.33 -15.50 39.80
CA GLU A 370 47.09 -16.90 39.45
C GLU A 370 47.10 -17.83 40.68
N ASP A 371 47.98 -17.56 41.66
CA ASP A 371 48.03 -18.32 42.92
C ASP A 371 46.74 -18.14 43.75
N GLU A 372 46.18 -16.93 43.78
CA GLU A 372 44.92 -16.64 44.47
C GLU A 372 43.70 -17.20 43.74
N ALA A 373 43.69 -17.17 42.39
CA ALA A 373 42.65 -17.79 41.59
C ALA A 373 42.63 -19.31 41.83
N ASN A 374 43.80 -19.96 41.84
CA ASN A 374 43.92 -21.39 42.12
C ASN A 374 43.54 -21.78 43.57
N ALA A 375 43.72 -20.88 44.54
CA ALA A 375 43.43 -21.16 45.95
C ALA A 375 41.93 -21.06 46.32
N ARG A 376 41.09 -20.48 45.46
CA ARG A 376 39.67 -20.24 45.74
C ARG A 376 38.82 -21.45 45.34
N GLN A 377 38.75 -22.40 46.25
CA GLN A 377 37.77 -23.50 46.26
C GLN A 377 36.61 -23.17 47.23
N PRO A 378 35.45 -23.85 47.14
CA PRO A 378 34.33 -23.60 48.05
C PRO A 378 34.67 -23.96 49.50
N VAL A 379 35.25 -23.02 50.26
CA VAL A 379 35.38 -23.08 51.73
C VAL A 379 35.19 -21.68 52.33
N LEU A 380 34.22 -21.54 53.23
CA LEU A 380 33.83 -20.29 53.89
C LEU A 380 34.88 -19.78 54.89
N ARG A 381 35.10 -18.45 54.93
CA ARG A 381 35.67 -17.73 56.10
C ARG A 381 35.05 -16.33 56.28
N PRO A 382 34.89 -15.83 57.53
CA PRO A 382 33.98 -14.71 57.82
C PRO A 382 34.58 -13.28 57.80
N ALA A 383 33.63 -12.33 57.74
CA ALA A 383 33.57 -10.94 58.26
C ALA A 383 34.10 -9.75 57.42
N ALA A 384 34.87 -10.00 56.37
CA ALA A 384 35.08 -9.09 55.23
C ALA A 384 35.55 -9.97 54.08
N GLY A 385 34.57 -10.68 53.50
CA GLY A 385 34.77 -12.06 53.05
C GLY A 385 35.27 -12.22 51.62
N PRO A 386 35.98 -13.34 51.33
CA PRO A 386 36.37 -13.71 49.97
C PRO A 386 35.14 -13.94 49.09
N VAL A 387 35.28 -13.68 47.79
CA VAL A 387 34.33 -14.14 46.76
C VAL A 387 34.42 -15.66 46.68
N LEU A 388 33.27 -16.35 46.74
CA LEU A 388 33.20 -17.80 46.59
C LEU A 388 33.09 -18.15 45.10
N SER A 389 34.06 -18.91 44.62
CA SER A 389 33.98 -19.62 43.35
C SER A 389 33.87 -21.12 43.59
N GLY A 390 33.14 -21.80 42.71
CA GLY A 390 33.13 -23.25 42.60
C GLY A 390 34.01 -23.71 41.44
N THR A 391 34.06 -25.01 41.17
CA THR A 391 34.85 -25.57 40.08
C THR A 391 34.07 -25.63 38.76
N SER A 392 34.53 -26.41 37.79
CA SER A 392 33.70 -26.80 36.65
C SER A 392 32.86 -28.02 37.02
N GLY A 393 31.55 -27.94 36.81
CA GLY A 393 30.62 -29.04 37.07
C GLY A 393 29.78 -28.78 38.32
N GLN A 394 29.07 -29.80 38.78
CA GLN A 394 28.13 -29.67 39.90
C GLN A 394 28.86 -29.27 41.19
N ASP A 395 28.57 -28.08 41.70
CA ASP A 395 29.13 -27.55 42.94
C ASP A 395 28.09 -27.49 44.07
N ASP A 396 28.52 -27.88 45.27
CA ASP A 396 27.77 -27.69 46.52
C ASP A 396 28.37 -26.50 47.29
N PHE A 397 27.70 -25.35 47.23
CA PHE A 397 28.12 -24.14 47.93
C PHE A 397 27.57 -24.13 49.35
N VAL A 398 28.40 -24.57 50.30
CA VAL A 398 27.99 -24.71 51.69
C VAL A 398 28.09 -23.38 52.43
N TRP A 399 27.02 -23.00 53.16
CA TRP A 399 27.03 -21.87 54.10
C TRP A 399 26.77 -22.34 55.54
N THR A 400 27.77 -22.21 56.43
CA THR A 400 27.69 -22.60 57.85
C THR A 400 27.61 -21.38 58.77
N ALA A 401 26.78 -21.46 59.81
CA ALA A 401 26.57 -20.41 60.81
C ALA A 401 27.85 -20.05 61.60
N ASN A 402 28.68 -19.16 61.09
CA ASN A 402 29.75 -18.46 61.84
C ASN A 402 30.08 -17.07 61.27
N ALA A 403 29.32 -16.60 60.28
CA ALA A 403 29.55 -15.31 59.64
C ALA A 403 28.70 -14.21 60.29
N ASN A 404 29.32 -13.07 60.57
CA ASN A 404 28.64 -11.86 61.01
C ASN A 404 27.71 -11.34 59.91
N GLY A 405 26.52 -11.93 59.70
CA GLY A 405 25.40 -11.42 58.89
C GLY A 405 25.78 -10.56 57.67
N THR A 406 26.75 -11.01 56.86
CA THR A 406 27.37 -10.21 55.79
C THR A 406 27.14 -10.88 54.44
N ALA A 407 27.01 -10.04 53.41
CA ALA A 407 26.82 -10.43 52.02
C ALA A 407 27.89 -11.43 51.55
N SER A 408 27.47 -12.53 50.93
CA SER A 408 28.36 -13.46 50.21
C SER A 408 28.12 -13.36 48.71
N TYR A 409 29.17 -13.55 47.93
CA TYR A 409 29.13 -13.46 46.47
C TYR A 409 29.54 -14.80 45.87
N LEU A 410 28.70 -15.37 45.01
CA LEU A 410 28.98 -16.59 44.25
C LEU A 410 29.07 -16.25 42.77
N THR A 411 30.12 -16.72 42.11
CA THR A 411 30.41 -16.34 40.73
C THR A 411 30.18 -17.42 39.69
N ASN A 412 30.17 -18.71 40.05
CA ASN A 412 29.93 -19.81 39.11
C ASN A 412 28.57 -20.51 39.22
N TYR A 413 27.66 -20.10 40.11
CA TYR A 413 26.39 -20.82 40.27
C TYR A 413 25.68 -21.10 38.93
N ARG A 414 25.63 -22.37 38.53
CA ARG A 414 25.11 -22.82 37.23
C ARG A 414 24.07 -23.90 37.42
N ARG A 415 22.83 -23.55 37.06
CA ARG A 415 21.68 -24.45 37.15
C ARG A 415 21.83 -25.67 36.23
N ASP A 416 22.41 -25.50 35.05
CA ASP A 416 22.66 -26.57 34.08
C ASP A 416 23.69 -27.61 34.58
N GLN A 417 24.52 -27.22 35.54
CA GLN A 417 25.43 -28.12 36.25
C GLN A 417 24.80 -28.75 37.51
N ASN A 418 23.55 -28.38 37.84
CA ASN A 418 22.85 -28.74 39.06
C ASN A 418 23.52 -28.25 40.36
N ASP A 419 24.15 -27.08 40.30
CA ASP A 419 24.73 -26.45 41.48
C ASP A 419 23.70 -26.23 42.57
N VAL A 420 24.11 -26.44 43.82
CA VAL A 420 23.24 -26.33 44.99
C VAL A 420 23.82 -25.31 45.96
N LEU A 421 23.01 -24.33 46.33
CA LEU A 421 23.30 -23.47 47.47
C LEU A 421 22.83 -24.17 48.75
N ASP A 422 23.76 -24.68 49.54
CA ASP A 422 23.45 -25.41 50.77
C ASP A 422 23.42 -24.46 51.98
N LEU A 423 22.18 -24.12 52.37
CA LEU A 423 21.82 -23.31 53.52
C LEU A 423 21.24 -24.17 54.65
N SER A 424 21.45 -25.49 54.66
CA SER A 424 20.84 -26.39 55.64
C SER A 424 21.25 -26.10 57.09
N ALA A 425 22.38 -25.43 57.29
CA ALA A 425 22.89 -25.07 58.62
C ALA A 425 22.32 -23.75 59.17
N VAL A 426 21.55 -22.99 58.39
CA VAL A 426 21.20 -21.59 58.70
C VAL A 426 19.78 -21.17 58.30
N LEU A 427 19.10 -22.00 57.49
CA LEU A 427 17.79 -21.72 56.93
C LEU A 427 16.90 -22.95 57.05
N THR A 428 15.74 -22.74 57.65
CA THR A 428 14.67 -23.74 57.79
C THR A 428 13.38 -23.22 57.15
N VAL A 429 12.77 -23.98 56.23
CA VAL A 429 11.43 -23.66 55.71
C VAL A 429 10.41 -24.18 56.71
N GLY A 430 9.82 -23.27 57.50
CA GLY A 430 8.89 -23.65 58.57
C GLY A 430 7.68 -24.47 58.09
N PRO A 431 7.01 -25.24 58.97
CA PRO A 431 5.90 -26.11 58.57
C PRO A 431 4.80 -25.35 57.82
N GLY A 432 4.39 -25.88 56.65
CA GLY A 432 3.34 -25.30 55.81
C GLY A 432 3.75 -24.08 54.98
N LYS A 433 5.04 -23.70 54.98
CA LYS A 433 5.61 -22.65 54.13
C LYS A 433 6.36 -23.25 52.94
N THR A 434 6.61 -22.43 51.93
CA THR A 434 7.46 -22.71 50.77
C THR A 434 8.75 -21.90 50.84
N ILE A 435 9.75 -22.26 50.04
CA ILE A 435 11.01 -21.51 49.96
C ILE A 435 10.80 -20.02 49.63
N ARG A 436 9.77 -19.69 48.84
CA ARG A 436 9.40 -18.32 48.46
C ARG A 436 8.84 -17.48 49.61
N ASP A 437 8.39 -18.12 50.68
CA ASP A 437 7.89 -17.41 51.87
C ASP A 437 9.04 -16.97 52.79
N VAL A 438 10.26 -17.47 52.58
CA VAL A 438 11.43 -17.23 53.44
C VAL A 438 12.64 -16.70 52.68
N VAL A 439 12.74 -16.93 51.37
CA VAL A 439 13.76 -16.37 50.49
C VAL A 439 13.11 -15.50 49.42
N THR A 440 13.56 -14.25 49.34
CA THR A 440 13.21 -13.33 48.25
C THR A 440 14.30 -13.37 47.19
N LYS A 441 13.89 -13.53 45.93
CA LYS A 441 14.74 -13.37 44.76
C LYS A 441 14.63 -11.94 44.26
N ASP A 442 15.70 -11.16 44.38
CA ASP A 442 15.75 -9.77 43.91
C ASP A 442 16.85 -9.57 42.85
N LEU A 443 16.63 -8.62 41.94
CA LEU A 443 17.59 -8.25 40.90
C LEU A 443 18.13 -6.86 41.22
N ARG A 444 19.45 -6.71 41.26
CA ARG A 444 20.04 -5.38 41.47
C ARG A 444 19.72 -4.42 40.33
N ALA A 445 19.24 -3.24 40.69
CA ALA A 445 19.13 -2.09 39.81
C ALA A 445 20.49 -1.39 39.63
N GLY A 446 20.67 -0.67 38.51
CA GLY A 446 21.85 0.17 38.26
C GLY A 446 22.91 -0.44 37.33
N GLY A 447 22.58 -1.49 36.57
CA GLY A 447 23.48 -2.08 35.58
C GLY A 447 24.50 -3.06 36.13
N ILE A 448 24.31 -3.53 37.37
CA ILE A 448 25.03 -4.65 37.99
C ILE A 448 24.00 -5.74 38.20
N MET A 449 24.16 -6.90 37.56
CA MET A 449 23.19 -8.00 37.64
C MET A 449 23.82 -9.17 38.37
N GLY A 450 23.31 -9.41 39.57
CA GLY A 450 23.33 -10.70 40.22
C GLY A 450 21.95 -10.95 40.80
N VAL A 451 21.61 -12.22 41.03
CA VAL A 451 20.42 -12.57 41.80
C VAL A 451 20.77 -12.47 43.27
N GLU A 452 20.12 -11.54 43.98
CA GLU A 452 20.23 -11.45 45.43
C GLU A 452 19.14 -12.33 46.07
N LEU A 453 19.59 -13.31 46.84
CA LEU A 453 18.76 -14.13 47.69
C LEU A 453 18.77 -13.52 49.07
N LEU A 454 17.64 -12.96 49.46
CA LEU A 454 17.46 -12.33 50.76
C LEU A 454 16.60 -13.20 51.66
N TRP A 455 17.09 -13.54 52.84
CA TRP A 455 16.31 -14.28 53.84
C TRP A 455 16.62 -13.84 55.25
N LYS A 456 15.72 -14.19 56.17
CA LYS A 456 15.95 -14.08 57.60
C LYS A 456 16.58 -15.37 58.10
N ALA A 457 17.82 -15.31 58.57
CA ALA A 457 18.46 -16.45 59.22
C ALA A 457 17.78 -16.78 60.55
N ASP A 458 18.07 -17.96 61.10
CA ASP A 458 17.50 -18.43 62.38
C ASP A 458 17.78 -17.48 63.57
N ASP A 459 18.78 -16.61 63.46
CA ASP A 459 19.13 -15.58 64.46
C ASP A 459 18.38 -14.23 64.29
N GLY A 460 17.48 -14.14 63.31
CA GLY A 460 16.65 -12.96 63.02
C GLY A 460 17.30 -11.88 62.14
N ARG A 461 18.55 -12.06 61.70
CA ARG A 461 19.24 -11.10 60.82
C ARG A 461 18.89 -11.31 59.35
N ASP A 462 18.87 -10.22 58.60
CA ASP A 462 18.84 -10.28 57.13
C ASP A 462 20.18 -10.83 56.63
N THR A 463 20.12 -11.89 55.84
CA THR A 463 21.27 -12.48 55.15
C THR A 463 21.04 -12.36 53.65
N MET A 464 22.14 -12.11 52.93
CA MET A 464 22.13 -11.96 51.48
C MET A 464 23.21 -12.83 50.85
N VAL A 465 22.81 -13.57 49.82
CA VAL A 465 23.72 -14.21 48.87
C VAL A 465 23.46 -13.62 47.49
N ALA A 466 24.50 -13.04 46.89
CA ALA A 466 24.44 -12.54 45.53
C ALA A 466 25.07 -13.57 44.58
N LEU A 467 24.27 -14.11 43.67
CA LEU A 467 24.71 -14.98 42.58
C LEU A 467 24.99 -14.11 41.35
N TRP A 468 26.24 -14.04 40.91
CA TRP A 468 26.65 -13.23 39.76
C TRP A 468 26.57 -14.04 38.46
N ASN A 469 26.39 -13.34 37.34
CA ASN A 469 26.32 -13.93 36.00
C ASN A 469 25.19 -14.96 35.83
N VAL A 470 24.16 -14.91 36.70
CA VAL A 470 22.95 -15.76 36.65
C VAL A 470 21.76 -14.95 36.12
N ALA A 471 20.98 -15.51 35.20
CA ALA A 471 19.82 -14.82 34.65
C ALA A 471 18.63 -14.83 35.64
N ALA A 472 17.80 -13.80 35.59
CA ALA A 472 16.58 -13.71 36.40
C ALA A 472 15.62 -14.89 36.22
N THR A 473 15.63 -15.50 35.03
CA THR A 473 14.81 -16.66 34.66
C THR A 473 15.36 -17.97 35.19
N ASP A 474 16.61 -18.02 35.65
CA ASP A 474 17.22 -19.25 36.11
C ASP A 474 16.61 -19.68 37.44
N THR A 475 16.22 -20.96 37.51
CA THR A 475 15.79 -21.57 38.76
C THR A 475 16.99 -21.84 39.66
N ILE A 476 16.86 -21.61 40.96
CA ILE A 476 17.96 -21.80 41.91
C ILE A 476 17.64 -22.96 42.84
N LEU A 477 18.54 -23.94 42.92
CA LEU A 477 18.49 -25.05 43.86
C LEU A 477 19.05 -24.61 45.20
N ILE A 478 18.22 -24.69 46.24
CA ILE A 478 18.56 -24.33 47.60
C ILE A 478 18.32 -25.53 48.50
N ARG A 479 19.36 -26.02 49.17
CA ARG A 479 19.22 -27.06 50.21
C ARG A 479 19.02 -26.37 51.55
N THR A 480 17.95 -26.70 52.26
CA THR A 480 17.63 -26.23 53.61
C THR A 480 17.61 -27.42 54.57
N SER A 481 17.40 -27.16 55.87
CA SER A 481 17.37 -28.22 56.89
C SER A 481 16.26 -29.26 56.67
N ASP A 482 15.19 -28.87 55.96
CA ASP A 482 14.01 -29.67 55.67
C ASP A 482 14.02 -30.34 54.28
N GLY A 483 14.94 -29.99 53.39
CA GLY A 483 15.06 -30.63 52.08
C GLY A 483 15.69 -29.76 50.97
N LEU A 484 15.58 -30.22 49.73
CA LEU A 484 16.02 -29.48 48.55
C LEU A 484 14.83 -28.75 47.92
N HIS A 485 15.00 -27.47 47.64
CA HIS A 485 13.98 -26.57 47.10
C HIS A 485 14.43 -25.93 45.79
N VAL A 486 13.46 -25.53 44.97
CA VAL A 486 13.68 -24.80 43.72
C VAL A 486 13.01 -23.43 43.82
N LEU A 487 13.79 -22.36 43.73
CA LEU A 487 13.31 -20.98 43.82
C LEU A 487 13.01 -20.36 42.45
#